data_AF-A0AAW4H9G0-F1
#
_entry.id   AF-A0AAW4H9G0-F1
#
_cell.length_a   1.000
_cell.length_b   1.000
_cell.length_c   1.000
_cell.angle_alpha   90.00
_cell.angle_beta   90.00
_cell.angle_gamma   90.00
#
_symmetry.space_group_name_H-M   'P 1'
#
loop_
_entity.id
_entity.type
_entity.pdbx_description
1 polymer ?
#
loop_
_entity_poly.entity_id
_entity_poly.type
_entity_poly.pdbx_seq_one_letter_code
_entity_poly.pdbx_strand_id
1 'polypeptide(L)'
;MAWEIQWDGYSVEYTVGEDSYEIDSLQLESRECYEEESSGYQEPKDRVMIDKYVAHTEHGIFRWQVSAVSEGFNTGADIRDVFCISEPQGCDVDSPNFIIA
;
A
#
# COMPACT_ATOMS: atom_id res chain seq x y z
N MET A 1 -9.36 -10.52 10.90
CA MET A 1 -9.58 -10.50 9.44
C MET A 1 -8.90 -11.72 8.86
N ALA A 2 -9.41 -12.23 7.73
CA ALA A 2 -8.88 -13.45 7.10
C ALA A 2 -7.82 -13.16 6.03
N TRP A 3 -7.47 -11.89 5.84
CA TRP A 3 -6.54 -11.42 4.82
C TRP A 3 -5.77 -10.19 5.32
N GLU A 4 -4.61 -9.93 4.72
CA GLU A 4 -3.82 -8.72 4.95
C GLU A 4 -3.09 -8.23 3.69
N ILE A 5 -2.79 -6.93 3.65
CA ILE A 5 -1.90 -6.35 2.63
C ILE A 5 -0.46 -6.68 3.03
N GLN A 6 0.32 -7.22 2.11
CA GLN A 6 1.75 -7.46 2.26
C GLN A 6 2.52 -6.89 1.07
N TRP A 7 3.68 -6.30 1.34
CA TRP A 7 4.64 -5.98 0.29
C TRP A 7 5.16 -7.27 -0.33
N ASP A 8 5.28 -7.32 -1.65
CA ASP A 8 5.67 -8.52 -2.38
C ASP A 8 7.16 -8.89 -2.23
N GLY A 9 7.96 -7.96 -1.68
CA GLY A 9 9.38 -8.13 -1.41
C GLY A 9 10.29 -7.77 -2.60
N TYR A 10 9.72 -7.27 -3.70
CA TYR A 10 10.51 -6.79 -4.84
C TYR A 10 10.96 -5.36 -4.61
N SER A 11 12.23 -5.09 -4.94
CA SER A 11 12.84 -3.77 -4.80
C SER A 11 12.05 -2.71 -5.56
N VAL A 12 11.99 -1.51 -4.97
CA VAL A 12 11.37 -0.34 -5.59
C VAL A 12 12.48 0.59 -6.07
N GLU A 13 12.48 0.93 -7.36
CA GLU A 13 13.46 1.86 -7.92
C GLU A 13 13.05 3.32 -7.60
N TYR A 14 14.04 4.14 -7.25
CA TYR A 14 13.89 5.58 -7.14
C TYR A 14 15.10 6.31 -7.73
N THR A 15 14.89 7.53 -8.17
CA THR A 15 15.95 8.37 -8.77
C THR A 15 16.16 9.63 -7.95
N VAL A 16 17.40 10.11 -7.91
CA VAL A 16 17.77 11.40 -7.30
C VAL A 16 18.66 12.14 -8.31
N GLY A 17 18.10 13.12 -8.99
CA GLY A 17 18.79 13.78 -10.10
C GLY A 17 18.95 12.86 -11.30
N GLU A 18 20.19 12.43 -11.59
CA GLU A 18 20.52 11.51 -12.70
C GLU A 18 20.90 10.09 -12.20
N ASP A 19 20.97 9.89 -10.89
CA ASP A 19 21.36 8.61 -10.28
C ASP A 19 20.13 7.79 -9.85
N SER A 20 20.22 6.46 -10.03
CA SER A 20 19.18 5.49 -9.65
C SER A 20 19.60 4.68 -8.43
N TYR A 21 18.63 4.38 -7.57
CA TYR A 21 18.79 3.68 -6.31
C TYR A 21 17.61 2.72 -6.09
N GLU A 22 17.78 1.76 -5.18
CA GLU A 22 16.77 0.75 -4.87
C GLU A 22 16.35 0.81 -3.40
N ILE A 23 15.09 0.47 -3.15
CA ILE A 23 14.51 0.31 -1.82
C ILE A 23 14.19 -1.18 -1.62
N ASP A 24 15.01 -1.85 -0.81
CA ASP A 24 14.86 -3.29 -0.51
C ASP A 24 14.14 -3.57 0.82
N SER A 25 13.61 -2.53 1.48
CA SER A 25 12.98 -2.69 2.79
C SER A 25 11.85 -1.68 2.97
N LEU A 26 10.61 -2.16 2.82
CA LEU A 26 9.41 -1.46 3.26
C LEU A 26 8.94 -2.01 4.62
N GLN A 27 8.60 -1.12 5.53
CA GLN A 27 8.06 -1.44 6.85
C GLN A 27 6.64 -0.93 6.98
N LEU A 28 5.76 -1.72 7.61
CA LEU A 28 4.41 -1.27 7.94
C LEU A 28 4.47 -0.23 9.07
N GLU A 29 4.06 1.01 8.78
CA GLU A 29 3.99 2.13 9.75
C GLU A 29 2.67 2.08 10.55
N SER A 30 1.55 1.87 9.87
CA SER A 30 0.23 1.79 10.51
C SER A 30 -0.78 1.03 9.67
N ARG A 31 -1.78 0.45 10.33
CA ARG A 31 -2.92 -0.25 9.71
C ARG A 31 -4.22 0.29 10.27
N GLU A 32 -5.12 0.69 9.39
CA GLU A 32 -6.47 1.14 9.70
C GLU A 32 -7.47 0.20 9.03
N CYS A 33 -8.53 -0.19 9.73
CA CYS A 33 -9.56 -1.04 9.16
C CYS A 33 -10.95 -0.56 9.56
N TYR A 34 -11.86 -0.52 8.59
CA TYR A 34 -13.24 -0.11 8.83
C TYR A 34 -14.19 -0.83 7.86
N GLU A 35 -15.49 -0.72 8.15
CA GLU A 35 -16.55 -1.27 7.31
C GLU A 35 -17.31 -0.12 6.63
N GLU A 36 -17.53 -0.21 5.33
CA GLU A 36 -18.34 0.73 4.56
C GLU A 36 -19.64 0.09 4.05
N GLU A 37 -20.64 0.91 3.71
CA GLU A 37 -21.85 0.36 3.10
C GLU A 37 -21.51 -0.21 1.73
N SER A 38 -21.95 -1.44 1.50
CA SER A 38 -21.71 -2.11 0.22
C SER A 38 -22.60 -1.52 -0.87
N SER A 39 -22.11 -1.58 -2.11
CA SER A 39 -22.78 -0.96 -3.25
C SER A 39 -23.99 -1.76 -3.76
N GLY A 40 -24.14 -3.04 -3.40
CA GLY A 40 -25.26 -3.86 -3.84
C GLY A 40 -26.41 -4.00 -2.85
N TYR A 41 -27.51 -4.53 -3.38
CA TYR A 41 -28.75 -4.70 -2.65
C TYR A 41 -28.66 -5.86 -1.65
N GLN A 42 -28.76 -5.55 -0.35
CA GLN A 42 -28.67 -6.51 0.77
C GLN A 42 -27.31 -7.21 0.90
N GLU A 43 -26.25 -6.65 0.33
CA GLU A 43 -24.90 -7.18 0.52
C GLU A 43 -24.41 -6.89 1.95
N PRO A 44 -23.60 -7.79 2.54
CA PRO A 44 -22.86 -7.48 3.76
C PRO A 44 -21.99 -6.24 3.54
N LYS A 45 -21.63 -5.53 4.62
CA LYS A 45 -20.73 -4.37 4.53
C LYS A 45 -19.39 -4.76 3.93
N ASP A 46 -18.84 -3.87 3.11
CA ASP A 46 -17.50 -4.03 2.57
C ASP A 46 -16.48 -3.74 3.65
N ARG A 47 -15.40 -4.50 3.68
CA ARG A 47 -14.30 -4.29 4.64
C ARG A 47 -13.14 -3.63 3.94
N VAL A 48 -12.74 -2.47 4.44
CA VAL A 48 -11.62 -1.70 3.91
C VAL A 48 -10.45 -1.78 4.88
N MET A 49 -9.26 -2.03 4.33
CA MET A 49 -7.98 -1.93 5.03
C MET A 49 -7.14 -0.86 4.36
N ILE A 50 -6.57 0.03 5.16
CA ILE A 50 -5.62 1.04 4.71
C ILE A 50 -4.33 0.82 5.50
N ASP A 51 -3.28 0.44 4.79
CA ASP A 51 -1.94 0.31 5.33
C ASP A 51 -1.07 1.48 4.88
N LYS A 52 -0.24 1.96 5.79
CA LYS A 52 0.81 2.94 5.48
C LYS A 52 2.15 2.24 5.61
N TYR A 53 2.94 2.28 4.55
CA TYR A 53 4.28 1.73 4.52
C TYR A 53 5.32 2.85 4.50
N VAL A 54 6.46 2.60 5.14
CA VAL A 54 7.58 3.52 5.22
C VAL A 54 8.87 2.83 4.79
N ALA A 55 9.69 3.55 4.03
CA ALA A 55 11.06 3.15 3.73
C ALA A 55 12.03 4.26 4.13
N HIS A 56 13.11 3.86 4.80
CA HIS A 56 14.19 4.75 5.19
C HIS A 56 15.37 4.52 4.25
N THR A 57 15.73 5.55 3.50
CA THR A 57 16.88 5.56 2.59
C THR A 57 17.91 6.59 3.05
N GLU A 58 19.07 6.61 2.42
CA GLU A 58 20.07 7.66 2.65
C GLU A 58 19.60 9.05 2.22
N HIS A 59 18.67 9.12 1.25
CA HIS A 59 18.12 10.37 0.71
C HIS A 59 16.89 10.88 1.45
N GLY A 60 16.31 10.07 2.33
CA GLY A 60 15.19 10.45 3.18
C GLY A 60 14.17 9.34 3.38
N ILE A 61 12.95 9.75 3.74
CA ILE A 61 11.86 8.83 4.07
C ILE A 61 10.82 8.87 2.95
N PHE A 62 10.51 7.69 2.43
CA PHE A 62 9.40 7.47 1.51
C PHE A 62 8.22 6.86 2.27
N ARG A 63 7.00 7.26 1.91
CA ARG A 63 5.76 6.74 2.48
C ARG A 63 4.73 6.43 1.42
N TRP A 64 4.12 5.26 1.51
CA TRP A 64 3.02 4.85 0.64
C TRP A 64 1.78 4.55 1.44
N GLN A 65 0.63 4.85 0.85
CA GLN A 65 -0.67 4.35 1.30
C GLN A 65 -1.10 3.24 0.37
N VAL A 66 -1.54 2.12 0.95
CA VAL A 66 -2.15 1.02 0.22
C VAL A 66 -3.53 0.81 0.80
N SER A 67 -4.53 0.75 -0.07
CA SER A 67 -5.89 0.42 0.32
C SER A 67 -6.34 -0.88 -0.34
N ALA A 68 -7.02 -1.74 0.41
CA ALA A 68 -7.62 -2.96 -0.08
C ALA A 68 -9.05 -3.08 0.41
N VAL A 69 -9.91 -3.70 -0.39
CA VAL A 69 -11.33 -3.88 -0.10
C VAL A 69 -11.71 -5.34 -0.26
N SER A 70 -12.52 -5.83 0.66
CA SER A 70 -13.20 -7.13 0.58
C SER A 70 -14.69 -6.84 0.51
N GLU A 71 -15.26 -7.04 -0.68
CA GLU A 71 -16.69 -6.84 -0.92
C GLU A 71 -17.52 -7.86 -0.13
N GLY A 72 -18.71 -7.47 0.32
CA GLY A 72 -19.48 -8.21 1.33
C GLY A 72 -19.71 -9.71 1.07
N PHE A 73 -19.88 -10.13 -0.18
CA PHE A 73 -20.02 -11.55 -0.56
C PHE A 73 -18.71 -12.23 -0.95
N ASN A 74 -17.64 -11.47 -1.09
CA ASN A 74 -16.37 -11.96 -1.53
C ASN A 74 -15.58 -12.56 -0.35
N THR A 75 -14.94 -13.71 -0.60
CA THR A 75 -14.09 -14.35 0.42
C THR A 75 -12.65 -13.84 0.38
N GLY A 76 -12.28 -13.15 -0.71
CA GLY A 76 -11.00 -12.48 -0.88
C GLY A 76 -11.09 -10.98 -0.63
N ALA A 77 -9.94 -10.34 -0.77
CA ALA A 77 -9.81 -8.89 -0.86
C ALA A 77 -8.97 -8.57 -2.10
N ASP A 78 -9.17 -7.36 -2.61
CA ASP A 78 -8.44 -6.83 -3.75
C ASP A 78 -7.80 -5.51 -3.36
N ILE A 79 -6.57 -5.28 -3.85
CA ILE A 79 -5.90 -3.98 -3.69
C ILE A 79 -6.63 -2.98 -4.58
N ARG A 80 -7.14 -1.92 -3.95
CA ARG A 80 -7.90 -0.86 -4.60
C ARG A 80 -6.99 0.23 -5.14
N ASP A 81 -6.03 0.66 -4.33
CA ASP A 81 -5.17 1.78 -4.67
C ASP A 81 -3.81 1.70 -3.93
N VAL A 82 -2.76 2.17 -4.59
CA VAL A 82 -1.39 2.30 -4.07
C VAL A 82 -0.86 3.65 -4.54
N PHE A 83 -0.46 4.51 -3.61
CA PHE A 83 0.13 5.80 -3.97
C PHE A 83 1.15 6.29 -2.96
N CYS A 84 2.13 7.05 -3.46
CA CYS A 84 3.13 7.73 -2.65
C CYS A 84 2.48 8.93 -1.94
N ILE A 85 2.53 8.96 -0.61
CA ILE A 85 2.02 10.07 0.21
C ILE A 85 3.12 11.10 0.47
N SER A 86 4.37 10.66 0.52
CA SER A 86 5.52 11.50 0.85
C SER A 86 6.78 10.89 0.27
N GLU A 87 7.56 11.73 -0.40
CA GLU A 87 8.89 11.41 -0.89
C GLU A 87 9.87 12.55 -0.54
N PRO A 88 11.19 12.27 -0.43
CA PRO A 88 12.18 13.31 -0.20
C PRO A 88 12.29 14.25 -1.41
N GLN A 89 12.71 15.50 -1.15
CA GLN A 89 12.80 16.51 -2.20
C GLN A 89 13.78 16.13 -3.30
N GLY A 90 13.35 16.22 -4.56
CA GLY A 90 14.19 15.91 -5.72
C GLY A 90 14.36 14.41 -5.98
N CYS A 91 13.57 13.58 -5.30
CA CYS A 91 13.43 12.17 -5.60
C CYS A 91 12.19 11.94 -6.49
N ASP A 92 12.26 10.92 -7.34
CA ASP A 92 11.11 10.35 -8.05
C ASP A 92 11.14 8.84 -7.84
N VAL A 93 10.02 8.23 -7.47
CA VAL A 93 9.97 6.83 -7.03
C VAL A 93 8.83 6.07 -7.70
N ASP A 94 9.13 4.82 -8.09
CA ASP A 94 8.11 3.93 -8.59
C ASP A 94 7.15 3.46 -7.49
N SER A 95 5.98 2.99 -7.89
CA SER A 95 5.01 2.43 -6.94
C SER A 95 5.42 1.00 -6.55
N PRO A 96 5.49 0.68 -5.25
CA PRO A 96 5.74 -0.69 -4.81
C PRO A 96 4.58 -1.60 -5.20
N ASN A 97 4.88 -2.87 -5.40
CA ASN A 97 3.88 -3.90 -5.61
C ASN A 97 3.47 -4.53 -4.28
N PHE A 98 2.18 -4.79 -4.13
CA PHE A 98 1.61 -5.40 -2.95
C PHE A 98 0.75 -6.60 -3.34
N ILE A 99 0.57 -7.52 -2.40
CA ILE A 99 -0.30 -8.69 -2.53
C ILE A 99 -1.26 -8.78 -1.36
N ILE A 100 -2.33 -9.54 -1.54
CA ILE A 100 -3.24 -9.95 -0.46
C ILE A 100 -2.83 -11.35 -0.02
N ALA A 101 -2.50 -11.50 1.26
CA ALA A 101 -2.10 -12.76 1.90
C ALA A 101 -3.17 -13.27 2.88
#